data_AF-A0A0G1WG71-F1
#
_entry.id   AF-A0A0G1WG71-F1
#
_cell.length_a   1.000
_cell.length_b   1.000
_cell.length_c   1.000
_cell.angle_alpha   90.00
_cell.angle_beta   90.00
_cell.angle_gamma   90.00
#
_symmetry.space_group_name_H-M   'P 1'
#
loop_
_entity.id
_entity.type
_entity.pdbx_description
1 polymer ?
#
loop_
_entity_poly.entity_id
_entity_poly.type
_entity_poly.pdbx_seq_one_letter_code
_entity_poly.pdbx_strand_id
1 'polypeptide(L)'
;MSINVEVSKTGNESPLATIRKFSRKVQGTGLVKTARKRRYFARDTSKIVKKKRALKLLKRRAEYRQLVKEGKVVEAPQRRSPYTRPNQNETSSQSRSSESTPIAR
;
A
#
# COMPACT_ATOMS: atom_id res chain seq x y z
N MET A 1 -23.26 8.82 12.83
CA MET A 1 -22.51 7.57 13.10
C MET A 1 -21.57 7.33 11.92
N SER A 2 -20.26 7.21 12.11
CA SER A 2 -19.29 7.10 11.01
C SER A 2 -18.93 5.63 10.74
N ILE A 3 -19.17 5.15 9.52
CA ILE A 3 -18.78 3.81 9.09
C ILE A 3 -17.32 3.87 8.60
N ASN A 4 -16.40 3.17 9.28
CA ASN A 4 -14.98 3.21 8.93
C ASN A 4 -14.62 2.26 7.77
N VAL A 5 -15.33 1.14 7.65
CA VAL A 5 -15.12 0.15 6.58
C VAL A 5 -16.45 -0.48 6.24
N GLU A 6 -16.80 -0.45 4.96
CA GLU A 6 -17.96 -1.14 4.40
C GLU A 6 -17.53 -2.03 3.23
N VAL A 7 -18.14 -3.22 3.15
CA VAL A 7 -17.98 -4.16 2.04
C VAL A 7 -19.34 -4.74 1.69
N SER A 8 -19.79 -4.44 0.47
CA SER A 8 -20.92 -5.12 -0.17
C SER A 8 -20.43 -6.33 -0.99
N LYS A 9 -21.33 -7.30 -1.16
CA LYS A 9 -21.14 -8.42 -2.09
C LYS A 9 -21.45 -7.94 -3.51
N THR A 10 -20.62 -8.31 -4.49
CA THR A 10 -20.79 -7.91 -5.90
C THR A 10 -20.90 -9.15 -6.79
N GLY A 11 -22.08 -9.43 -7.35
CA GLY A 11 -22.30 -10.58 -8.23
C GLY A 11 -22.21 -11.93 -7.50
N ASN A 12 -21.55 -12.91 -8.12
CA ASN A 12 -21.51 -14.31 -7.66
C ASN A 12 -20.36 -14.61 -6.68
N GLU A 13 -20.00 -13.68 -5.81
CA GLU A 13 -18.94 -13.95 -4.81
C GLU A 13 -19.39 -14.97 -3.76
N SER A 14 -18.48 -15.87 -3.41
CA SER A 14 -18.64 -16.70 -2.21
C SER A 14 -18.62 -15.82 -0.94
N PRO A 15 -19.43 -16.12 0.08
CA PRO A 15 -19.39 -15.43 1.37
C PRO A 15 -17.98 -15.32 1.96
N LEU A 16 -17.15 -16.36 1.79
CA LEU A 16 -15.78 -16.39 2.29
C LEU A 16 -14.88 -15.36 1.58
N ALA A 17 -15.11 -15.10 0.30
CA ALA A 17 -14.39 -14.06 -0.44
C ALA A 17 -14.74 -12.67 0.11
N THR A 18 -16.03 -12.41 0.38
CA THR A 18 -16.49 -11.16 0.99
C THR A 18 -15.85 -10.92 2.36
N ILE A 19 -15.79 -11.95 3.22
CA ILE A 19 -15.13 -11.87 4.54
C ILE A 19 -13.63 -11.57 4.41
N ARG A 20 -12.95 -12.17 3.43
CA ARG A 20 -11.52 -11.88 3.16
C ARG A 20 -11.31 -10.44 2.69
N LYS A 21 -12.19 -9.91 1.81
CA LYS A 21 -12.14 -8.50 1.38
C LYS A 21 -12.30 -7.57 2.59
N PHE A 22 -13.29 -7.84 3.44
CA PHE A 22 -13.50 -7.09 4.67
C PHE A 22 -12.28 -7.12 5.58
N SER A 23 -11.74 -8.31 5.88
CA SER A 23 -10.54 -8.47 6.69
C SER A 23 -9.34 -7.69 6.16
N ARG A 24 -9.10 -7.73 4.84
CA ARG A 24 -8.01 -6.97 4.20
C ARG A 24 -8.23 -5.47 4.30
N LYS A 25 -9.44 -4.96 4.06
CA LYS A 25 -9.77 -3.54 4.22
C LYS A 25 -9.57 -3.08 5.67
N VAL A 26 -10.06 -3.84 6.65
CA VAL A 26 -9.90 -3.53 8.09
C VAL A 26 -8.44 -3.53 8.53
N GLN A 27 -7.62 -4.45 8.01
CA GLN A 27 -6.19 -4.47 8.28
C GLN A 27 -5.47 -3.26 7.66
N GLY A 28 -5.84 -2.88 6.44
CA GLY A 28 -5.29 -1.71 5.74
C GLY A 28 -5.60 -0.38 6.42
N THR A 29 -6.78 -0.22 7.04
CA THR A 29 -7.14 1.02 7.76
C THR A 29 -6.39 1.19 9.09
N GLY A 30 -5.76 0.14 9.61
CA GLY A 30 -5.01 0.22 10.87
C GLY A 30 -5.87 0.50 12.11
N LEU A 31 -7.18 0.34 12.04
CA LEU A 31 -8.12 0.62 13.15
C LEU A 31 -7.73 -0.11 14.44
N VAL A 32 -7.39 -1.40 14.35
CA VAL A 32 -6.97 -2.21 15.50
C VAL A 32 -5.68 -1.66 16.12
N LYS A 33 -4.74 -1.17 15.31
CA LYS A 33 -3.49 -0.56 15.80
C LYS A 33 -3.78 0.75 16.52
N THR A 34 -4.66 1.59 15.96
CA THR A 34 -5.06 2.87 16.53
C THR A 34 -5.86 2.69 17.82
N ALA A 35 -6.83 1.78 17.84
CA ALA A 35 -7.62 1.45 19.03
C ALA A 35 -6.73 0.96 20.18
N ARG A 36 -5.78 0.06 19.90
CA ARG A 36 -4.78 -0.38 20.90
C ARG A 36 -3.91 0.77 21.41
N LYS A 37 -3.48 1.67 20.54
CA LYS A 37 -2.67 2.84 20.93
C LYS A 37 -3.45 3.82 21.81
N ARG A 38 -4.75 3.99 21.57
CA ARG A 38 -5.62 4.94 22.30
C ARG A 38 -6.19 4.38 23.61
N ARG A 39 -6.08 3.08 23.86
CA ARG A 39 -6.69 2.41 25.02
C ARG A 39 -6.25 2.99 26.36
N TYR A 40 -4.97 3.36 26.49
CA TYR A 40 -4.39 3.89 27.72
C TYR A 40 -3.65 5.18 27.44
N PHE A 41 -3.62 6.06 28.44
CA PHE A 41 -2.80 7.25 28.40
C PHE A 41 -1.32 6.88 28.39
N ALA A 42 -0.55 7.50 27.50
CA ALA A 42 0.89 7.39 27.44
C ALA A 42 1.48 8.79 27.46
N ARG A 43 2.48 9.01 28.32
CA ARG A 43 3.23 10.27 28.34
C ARG A 43 3.96 10.51 27.03
N ASP A 44 4.17 11.79 26.71
CA ASP A 44 4.99 12.16 25.58
C ASP A 44 6.45 11.70 25.75
N THR A 45 7.00 11.17 24.66
CA THR A 45 8.37 10.67 24.65
C THR A 45 9.37 11.80 24.39
N SER A 46 10.46 11.83 25.15
CA SER A 46 11.52 12.83 24.97
C SER A 46 12.25 12.68 23.63
N LYS A 47 12.90 13.76 23.18
CA LYS A 47 13.67 13.78 21.93
C LYS A 47 14.76 12.70 21.89
N ILE A 48 15.44 12.47 23.01
CA ILE A 48 16.52 11.47 23.12
C ILE A 48 15.98 10.05 22.94
N VAL A 49 14.84 9.71 23.56
CA VAL A 49 14.21 8.39 23.43
C VAL A 49 13.79 8.13 21.97
N LYS A 50 13.25 9.16 21.29
CA LYS A 50 12.92 9.08 19.86
C LYS A 50 14.17 8.81 19.00
N LYS A 51 15.26 9.54 19.24
CA LYS A 51 16.56 9.34 18.54
C LYS A 51 17.12 7.95 18.77
N LYS A 52 17.15 7.46 20.02
CA LYS A 52 17.63 6.11 20.35
C LYS A 52 16.84 5.02 19.63
N ARG A 53 15.51 5.15 19.55
CA ARG A 53 14.65 4.22 18.80
C ARG A 53 14.97 4.24 17.30
N ALA A 54 15.20 5.43 16.72
CA ALA A 54 15.55 5.57 15.32
C ALA A 54 16.90 4.91 15.01
N LEU A 55 17.93 5.11 15.84
CA LEU A 55 19.24 4.47 15.68
C LEU A 55 19.12 2.93 15.72
N LYS A 56 18.32 2.38 16.65
CA LYS A 56 18.06 0.93 16.70
C LYS A 56 17.41 0.41 15.42
N LEU A 57 16.49 1.16 14.83
CA LEU A 57 15.85 0.79 13.56
C LEU A 57 16.85 0.80 12.40
N LEU A 58 17.72 1.82 12.32
CA LEU A 58 18.75 1.92 11.28
C LEU A 58 19.76 0.76 11.38
N LYS A 59 20.21 0.45 12.60
CA LYS A 59 21.11 -0.69 12.85
C LYS A 59 20.50 -2.01 12.35
N ARG A 60 19.26 -2.31 12.74
CA ARG A 60 18.55 -3.51 12.28
C ARG A 60 18.39 -3.60 10.76
N ARG A 61 18.15 -2.47 10.09
CA ARG A 61 18.07 -2.41 8.62
C ARG A 61 19.43 -2.68 7.98
N ALA A 62 20.51 -2.15 8.55
CA ALA A 62 21.86 -2.41 8.06
C ALA A 62 22.23 -3.90 8.21
N GLU A 63 21.98 -4.48 9.39
CA GLU A 63 22.18 -5.91 9.66
C GLU A 63 21.39 -6.78 8.69
N TYR A 64 20.11 -6.48 8.47
CA TYR A 64 19.28 -7.22 7.51
C TYR A 64 19.86 -7.17 6.09
N ARG A 65 20.29 -6.00 5.61
CA ARG A 65 20.91 -5.86 4.28
C ARG A 65 22.20 -6.68 4.16
N GLN A 66 23.00 -6.69 5.21
CA GLN A 66 24.23 -7.48 5.25
C GLN A 66 23.92 -8.99 5.19
N LEU A 67 22.95 -9.46 5.98
CA LEU A 67 22.52 -10.87 5.98
C LEU A 67 21.94 -11.32 4.63
N VAL A 68 21.20 -10.44 3.95
CA VAL A 68 20.71 -10.68 2.58
C VAL A 68 21.88 -10.80 1.61
N LYS A 69 22.88 -9.91 1.71
CA LYS A 69 24.09 -9.96 0.87
C LYS A 69 24.91 -11.24 1.12
N GLU A 70 24.94 -11.71 2.36
CA GLU A 70 25.58 -12.97 2.75
C GLU A 70 24.76 -14.22 2.38
N GLY A 71 23.56 -14.07 1.81
CA GLY A 71 22.69 -15.18 1.43
C GLY A 71 22.04 -15.93 2.61
N LYS A 72 22.21 -15.45 3.84
CA LYS A 72 21.65 -16.07 5.05
C LYS A 72 20.14 -15.86 5.19
N VAL A 73 19.60 -14.87 4.47
CA VAL A 73 18.18 -14.51 4.51
C VAL A 73 17.67 -14.37 3.08
N VAL A 74 16.57 -15.06 2.78
CA VAL A 74 15.84 -14.90 1.52
C VAL A 74 15.13 -13.55 1.53
N GLU A 75 15.35 -12.74 0.50
CA GLU A 75 14.62 -11.47 0.35
C GLU A 75 13.12 -11.77 0.22
N ALA A 76 12.32 -11.16 1.09
CA ALA A 76 10.88 -11.32 0.98
C ALA A 76 10.42 -10.72 -0.36
N PRO A 77 9.52 -11.41 -1.10
CA PRO A 77 9.04 -10.87 -2.37
C PRO A 77 8.42 -9.49 -2.13
N GLN A 78 8.84 -8.52 -2.95
CA GLN A 78 8.30 -7.16 -2.93
C GLN A 78 6.78 -7.23 -3.08
N ARG A 79 6.05 -7.06 -1.98
CA ARG A 79 4.58 -7.03 -2.00
C ARG A 79 4.19 -5.80 -2.81
N ARG A 80 3.89 -5.97 -4.10
CA ARG A 80 3.38 -4.90 -4.97
C ARG A 80 2.23 -4.21 -4.24
N SER A 81 2.45 -2.95 -3.89
CA SER A 81 1.37 -2.11 -3.38
C SER A 81 0.34 -2.00 -4.51
N PRO A 82 -0.93 -2.36 -4.28
CA PRO A 82 -1.96 -2.27 -5.32
C PRO A 82 -2.28 -0.83 -5.76
N TYR A 83 -1.62 0.18 -5.18
CA TYR A 83 -1.83 1.60 -5.46
C TYR A 83 -0.79 2.24 -6.38
N THR A 84 0.10 1.49 -7.04
CA THR A 84 0.85 2.03 -8.18
C THR A 84 -0.11 2.14 -9.37
N ARG A 85 -0.89 3.21 -9.42
CA ARG A 85 -1.74 3.55 -10.56
C ARG A 85 -0.82 4.07 -11.68
N PRO A 86 -0.70 3.39 -12.83
CA PRO A 86 0.04 3.95 -13.95
C PRO A 86 -0.64 5.25 -14.41
N ASN A 87 0.16 6.29 -14.65
CA ASN A 87 -0.32 7.57 -15.14
C ASN A 87 -0.81 7.39 -16.59
N GLN A 88 -2.12 7.49 -16.83
CA GLN A 88 -2.73 7.24 -18.14
C GLN A 88 -2.67 8.44 -19.09
N ASN A 89 -1.99 9.52 -18.71
CA ASN A 89 -2.02 10.79 -19.44
C ASN A 89 -0.93 10.96 -20.52
N GLU A 90 -0.19 9.91 -20.91
CA GLU A 90 0.85 10.04 -21.95
C GLU A 90 0.43 9.54 -23.34
N THR A 91 -0.79 9.04 -23.53
CA THR A 91 -1.21 8.42 -24.81
C THR A 91 -2.05 9.32 -25.73
N SER A 92 -2.28 10.61 -25.41
CA SER A 92 -3.21 11.46 -26.19
C SER A 92 -2.56 12.50 -27.11
N SER A 93 -1.24 12.53 -27.29
CA SER A 93 -0.57 13.57 -28.09
C SER A 93 0.03 13.12 -29.43
N GLN A 94 -0.19 11.88 -29.90
CA GLN A 94 0.38 11.41 -31.17
C GLN A 94 -0.61 10.64 -32.05
N SER A 95 -1.23 11.36 -33.00
CA SER A 95 -1.53 11.00 -34.41
C SER A 95 -2.70 11.89 -34.91
N ARG A 96 -2.42 13.15 -35.27
CA ARG A 96 -2.22 13.61 -36.66
C ARG A 96 -3.29 13.06 -37.63
N SER A 97 -4.26 13.94 -37.88
CA SER A 97 -5.13 14.05 -39.06
C SER A 97 -4.72 13.21 -40.27
N SER A 98 -5.51 12.19 -40.60
CA SER A 98 -5.51 11.58 -41.92
C SER A 98 -6.34 12.46 -42.87
N GLU A 99 -5.68 13.08 -43.84
CA GLU A 99 -6.26 13.81 -44.97
C GLU A 99 -7.33 12.96 -45.67
N SER A 100 -8.50 13.56 -45.89
CA SER A 100 -9.54 13.04 -46.76
C SER A 100 -9.12 13.27 -48.22
N THR A 101 -8.77 12.20 -48.93
CA THR A 101 -8.53 12.26 -50.38
C THR A 101 -9.86 12.53 -51.12
N PRO A 102 -9.96 13.54 -52.00
CA PRO A 102 -11.17 13.74 -52.79
C PRO A 102 -11.19 12.81 -54.01
N ILE A 103 -12.37 12.26 -54.24
CA ILE A 103 -12.84 11.56 -55.45
C ILE A 103 -12.54 12.39 -56.72
N ALA A 104 -11.98 11.74 -57.75
CA ALA A 104 -12.06 12.20 -59.13
C ALA A 104 -12.92 11.21 -59.94
N ARG A 105 -13.84 11.77 -60.74
CA ARG A 105 -14.75 11.07 -61.66
C ARG A 105 -14.04 10.64 -62.94
#